data_AF-A0A9P7UYE2-F1
#
_entry.id   AF-A0A9P7UYE2-F1
#
_cell.length_a   1.000
_cell.length_b   1.000
_cell.length_c   1.000
_cell.angle_alpha   90.00
_cell.angle_beta   90.00
_cell.angle_gamma   90.00
#
_symmetry.space_group_name_H-M   'P 1'
#
loop_
_entity.id
_entity.type
_entity.pdbx_description
1 polymer ?
#
loop_
_entity_poly.entity_id
_entity_poly.type
_entity_poly.pdbx_seq_one_letter_code
_entity_poly.pdbx_strand_id
1 'polypeptide(L)'
;MTVSSSLYILFLWFSLVRSVPLWESATGQVSINSLVPFATYVEAKGAGYVEAKTSHLALQTPGHFGNLTVSPNSYPPPMFYIRNNQLFLYANETSIFNVNVVNTTTMAPPTGEFPLQLVVDRKRKGVTNGAWRWMGTMLDYEFEGRNNGGVYYHCSSEGGGRNLVLFLKGVPTPDNCSLVTLHSFMPNT
;
A
#
# COMPACT_ATOMS: atom_id res chain seq x y z
N MET A 1 -47.15 -52.62 -26.10
CA MET A 1 -45.78 -52.08 -26.06
C MET A 1 -45.85 -50.59 -25.79
N THR A 2 -45.89 -50.16 -24.53
CA THR A 2 -45.95 -48.73 -24.17
C THR A 2 -45.39 -48.55 -22.76
N VAL A 3 -44.06 -48.44 -22.64
CA VAL A 3 -43.40 -47.96 -21.42
C VAL A 3 -42.16 -47.19 -21.85
N SER A 4 -42.26 -45.88 -22.12
CA SER A 4 -41.06 -45.05 -22.33
C SER A 4 -41.35 -43.55 -22.32
N SER A 5 -42.01 -43.02 -21.28
CA SER A 5 -42.17 -41.56 -21.14
C SER A 5 -42.06 -41.03 -19.71
N SER A 6 -42.06 -41.89 -18.70
CA SER A 6 -42.02 -41.47 -17.29
C SER A 6 -40.61 -41.17 -16.74
N LEU A 7 -39.54 -41.52 -17.47
CA LEU A 7 -38.16 -41.36 -17.00
C LEU A 7 -37.55 -39.97 -17.29
N TYR A 8 -38.11 -39.21 -18.24
CA TYR A 8 -37.58 -37.89 -18.59
C TYR A 8 -37.97 -36.78 -17.60
N ILE A 9 -39.08 -36.94 -16.88
CA ILE A 9 -39.55 -35.93 -15.90
C ILE A 9 -38.70 -35.94 -14.64
N LEU A 10 -38.13 -37.10 -14.27
CA LEU A 10 -37.31 -37.25 -13.06
C LEU A 10 -35.91 -36.63 -13.21
N PHE A 11 -35.38 -36.52 -14.44
CA PHE A 11 -34.09 -35.89 -14.70
C PHE A 11 -34.13 -34.35 -14.68
N LEU A 12 -35.31 -33.74 -14.83
CA LEU A 12 -35.47 -32.28 -14.78
C LEU A 12 -35.55 -31.73 -13.34
N TRP A 13 -35.70 -32.59 -12.33
CA TRP A 13 -35.82 -32.17 -10.93
C TRP A 13 -34.48 -31.97 -10.22
N PHE A 14 -33.37 -32.44 -10.79
CA PHE A 14 -32.03 -32.29 -10.19
C PHE A 14 -31.29 -31.00 -10.58
N SER A 15 -31.86 -30.16 -11.45
CA SER A 15 -31.22 -28.92 -11.90
C SER A 15 -31.50 -27.69 -11.03
N LEU A 16 -32.25 -27.85 -9.93
CA LEU A 16 -32.50 -26.78 -8.95
C LEU A 16 -31.55 -26.86 -7.77
N VAL A 17 -30.26 -27.15 -8.01
CA VAL A 17 -29.23 -26.69 -7.07
C VAL A 17 -29.17 -25.18 -7.25
N ARG A 18 -29.96 -24.48 -6.42
CA ARG A 18 -29.80 -23.05 -6.21
C ARG A 18 -28.32 -22.81 -5.92
N SER A 19 -27.64 -22.19 -6.87
CA SER A 19 -26.44 -21.42 -6.59
C SER A 19 -26.88 -20.32 -5.63
N VAL A 20 -26.93 -20.64 -4.34
CA VAL A 20 -26.87 -19.62 -3.31
C VAL A 20 -25.50 -18.99 -3.54
N PRO A 21 -25.40 -17.70 -3.93
CA PRO A 21 -24.11 -17.07 -3.90
C PRO A 21 -23.69 -17.13 -2.43
N LEU A 22 -22.68 -17.93 -2.13
CA LEU A 22 -22.15 -18.07 -0.80
C LEU A 22 -21.39 -16.77 -0.52
N TRP A 23 -22.12 -15.72 -0.11
CA TRP A 23 -21.56 -14.50 0.45
C TRP A 23 -21.03 -14.74 1.88
N GLU A 24 -20.66 -15.97 2.21
CA GLU A 24 -19.99 -16.32 3.46
C GLU A 24 -18.47 -16.26 3.27
N SER A 25 -18.00 -15.02 3.26
CA SER A 25 -16.76 -14.67 3.94
C SER A 25 -17.03 -13.44 4.81
N ALA A 26 -18.00 -13.59 5.71
CA ALA A 26 -18.09 -12.78 6.92
C ALA A 26 -17.03 -13.29 7.91
N THR A 27 -15.77 -12.88 7.72
CA THR A 27 -14.82 -12.76 8.83
C THR A 27 -14.03 -11.47 8.66
N GLY A 28 -14.27 -10.56 9.60
CA GLY A 28 -13.60 -9.26 9.70
C GLY A 28 -14.59 -8.11 9.51
N GLN A 29 -15.03 -7.51 10.60
CA GLN A 29 -15.61 -6.18 10.57
C GLN A 29 -14.60 -5.22 9.94
N VAL A 30 -14.65 -5.03 8.62
CA VAL A 30 -14.07 -3.85 8.00
C VAL A 30 -15.04 -2.73 8.35
N SER A 31 -14.54 -1.74 9.08
CA SER A 31 -15.26 -0.50 9.36
C SER A 31 -16.03 -0.05 8.11
N ILE A 32 -17.36 -0.07 8.18
CA ILE A 32 -18.32 0.18 7.09
C ILE A 32 -18.23 1.64 6.53
N ASN A 33 -17.28 2.44 7.01
CA ASN A 33 -17.15 3.87 6.68
C ASN A 33 -16.09 4.22 5.63
N SER A 34 -15.48 3.26 4.92
CA SER A 34 -14.61 3.59 3.77
C SER A 34 -15.32 3.25 2.45
N LEU A 35 -15.74 4.28 1.71
CA LEU A 35 -16.24 4.15 0.35
C LEU A 35 -15.21 3.56 -0.63
N VAL A 36 -13.92 3.61 -0.26
CA VAL A 36 -12.85 3.00 -1.05
C VAL A 36 -12.56 1.60 -0.51
N PRO A 37 -12.89 0.53 -1.26
CA PRO A 37 -12.54 -0.82 -0.85
C PRO A 37 -11.02 -0.95 -0.78
N PHE A 38 -10.53 -1.69 0.21
CA PHE A 38 -9.10 -2.00 0.41
C PHE A 38 -8.22 -0.83 0.86
N ALA A 39 -8.82 0.29 1.30
CA ALA A 39 -8.08 1.32 2.02
C ALA A 39 -7.65 0.80 3.40
N THR A 40 -6.37 0.94 3.71
CA THR A 40 -5.76 0.35 4.91
C THR A 40 -4.66 1.22 5.48
N TYR A 41 -4.38 1.08 6.77
CA TYR A 41 -3.26 1.74 7.41
C TYR A 41 -1.96 1.04 7.02
N VAL A 42 -0.92 1.82 6.75
CA VAL A 42 0.40 1.29 6.41
C VAL A 42 1.34 1.49 7.59
N GLU A 43 1.66 0.40 8.26
CA GLU A 43 2.58 0.35 9.40
C GLU A 43 4.03 0.27 8.94
N ALA A 44 4.91 1.05 9.54
CA ALA A 44 6.35 1.00 9.32
C ALA A 44 7.02 0.13 10.40
N LYS A 45 7.89 -0.79 9.97
CA LYS A 45 8.70 -1.65 10.84
C LYS A 45 10.19 -1.46 10.55
N GLY A 46 11.04 -1.46 11.57
CA GLY A 46 12.48 -1.27 11.41
C GLY A 46 13.24 -1.16 12.73
N ALA A 47 14.58 -1.21 12.67
CA ALA A 47 15.47 -1.36 13.84
C ALA A 47 15.49 -0.17 14.84
N GLY A 48 14.73 0.91 14.59
CA GLY A 48 14.58 2.05 15.51
C GLY A 48 13.16 2.26 16.02
N TYR A 49 12.24 1.36 15.65
CA TYR A 49 10.82 1.47 16.00
C TYR A 49 10.53 0.50 17.15
N VAL A 50 10.42 1.05 18.36
CA VAL A 50 10.11 0.28 19.56
C VAL A 50 8.71 -0.32 19.41
N GLU A 51 8.57 -1.62 19.66
CA GLU A 51 7.30 -2.36 19.53
C GLU A 51 6.15 -1.74 20.33
N ALA A 52 6.46 -1.02 21.42
CA ALA A 52 5.48 -0.30 22.23
C ALA A 52 4.78 0.86 21.50
N LYS A 53 5.29 1.31 20.35
CA LYS A 53 4.78 2.47 19.61
C LYS A 53 4.58 2.15 18.14
N THR A 54 3.32 1.95 17.72
CA THR A 54 3.00 1.76 16.30
C THR A 54 3.32 3.01 15.51
N SER A 55 3.98 2.82 14.37
CA SER A 55 4.40 3.89 13.50
C SER A 55 3.82 3.66 12.13
N HIS A 56 3.27 4.71 11.52
CA HIS A 56 2.54 4.59 10.26
C HIS A 56 3.13 5.51 9.21
N LEU A 57 2.93 5.15 7.95
CA LEU A 57 3.15 6.03 6.82
C LEU A 57 2.18 7.22 6.93
N ALA A 58 2.71 8.44 6.88
CA ALA A 58 1.91 9.64 6.99
C ALA A 58 2.53 10.80 6.22
N LEU A 59 1.73 11.86 6.01
CA LEU A 59 2.25 13.14 5.55
C LEU A 59 3.17 13.74 6.62
N GLN A 60 4.28 14.34 6.19
CA GLN A 60 5.18 15.05 7.09
C GLN A 60 4.47 16.16 7.86
N THR A 61 3.61 16.91 7.16
CA THR A 61 2.74 17.92 7.76
C THR A 61 1.29 17.53 7.47
N PRO A 62 0.50 17.15 8.50
CA PRO A 62 -0.91 16.80 8.32
C PRO A 62 -1.68 17.90 7.55
N GLY A 63 -2.53 17.48 6.61
CA GLY A 63 -3.35 18.38 5.79
C GLY A 63 -2.60 19.10 4.65
N HIS A 64 -1.28 18.96 4.54
CA HIS A 64 -0.49 19.58 3.49
C HIS A 64 0.14 18.52 2.58
N PHE A 65 0.07 18.76 1.27
CA PHE A 65 0.77 17.91 0.29
C PHE A 65 2.28 18.08 0.42
N GLY A 66 3.02 17.02 0.11
CA GLY A 66 4.46 17.02 0.25
C GLY A 66 4.97 15.64 0.61
N ASN A 67 6.07 15.63 1.34
CA ASN A 67 6.84 14.43 1.60
C ASN A 67 6.08 13.48 2.51
N LEU A 68 6.15 12.19 2.19
CA LEU A 68 5.75 11.15 3.13
C LEU A 68 6.88 10.88 4.10
N THR A 69 6.50 10.58 5.33
CA THR A 69 7.37 10.21 6.43
C THR A 69 6.75 9.08 7.22
N VAL A 70 7.54 8.50 8.14
CA VAL A 70 7.02 7.62 9.16
C VAL A 70 6.70 8.45 10.40
N SER A 71 5.43 8.46 10.80
CA SER A 71 4.96 9.17 11.99
C SER A 71 4.57 8.18 13.09
N PRO A 72 5.18 8.26 14.29
CA PRO A 72 4.84 7.39 15.39
C PRO A 72 3.59 7.90 16.12
N ASN A 73 2.66 7.00 16.49
CA ASN A 73 1.37 7.33 17.10
C ASN A 73 0.48 8.30 16.28
N SER A 74 0.46 8.18 14.95
CA SER A 74 -0.55 8.88 14.16
C SER A 74 -1.94 8.36 14.50
N TYR A 75 -2.82 9.22 15.00
CA TYR A 75 -4.21 8.86 15.34
C TYR A 75 -5.21 9.91 14.84
N PRO A 76 -6.19 9.54 13.99
CA PRO A 76 -6.24 8.27 13.26
C PRO A 76 -5.08 8.17 12.24
N PRO A 77 -4.58 6.96 11.91
CA PRO A 77 -3.55 6.81 10.89
C PRO A 77 -4.13 7.10 9.50
N PRO A 78 -3.34 7.67 8.57
CA PRO A 78 -3.78 7.84 7.19
C PRO A 78 -3.97 6.48 6.50
N MET A 79 -4.99 6.39 5.63
CA MET A 79 -5.28 5.17 4.88
C MET A 79 -4.73 5.27 3.46
N PHE A 80 -4.22 4.16 2.96
CA PHE A 80 -3.66 4.03 1.63
C PHE A 80 -4.28 2.82 0.92
N TYR A 81 -4.31 2.88 -0.41
CA TYR A 81 -4.73 1.74 -1.22
C TYR A 81 -4.02 1.77 -2.58
N ILE A 82 -3.97 0.62 -3.23
CA ILE A 82 -3.38 0.48 -4.57
C ILE A 82 -4.51 0.27 -5.58
N ARG A 83 -4.49 1.02 -6.68
CA ARG A 83 -5.37 0.80 -7.83
C ARG A 83 -4.59 1.04 -9.11
N ASN A 84 -4.66 0.09 -10.06
CA ASN A 84 -3.96 0.16 -11.35
C ASN A 84 -2.46 0.49 -11.18
N ASN A 85 -1.77 -0.29 -10.32
CA ASN A 85 -0.34 -0.13 -10.02
C ASN A 85 0.06 1.23 -9.41
N GLN A 86 -0.90 2.03 -8.96
CA GLN A 86 -0.68 3.34 -8.35
C GLN A 86 -1.13 3.32 -6.88
N LEU A 87 -0.27 3.81 -5.99
CA LEU A 87 -0.61 4.02 -4.59
C LEU A 87 -1.30 5.38 -4.40
N PHE A 88 -2.37 5.37 -3.61
CA PHE A 88 -3.17 6.54 -3.30
C PHE A 88 -3.25 6.73 -1.78
N LEU A 89 -3.31 8.00 -1.37
CA LEU A 89 -3.68 8.42 -0.04
C LEU A 89 -5.18 8.71 -0.02
N TYR A 90 -5.93 8.00 0.81
CA TYR A 90 -7.33 8.29 1.10
C TYR A 90 -7.40 9.28 2.26
N ALA A 91 -7.79 10.52 1.97
CA ALA A 91 -7.96 11.54 3.00
C ALA A 91 -9.41 11.61 3.50
N ASN A 92 -10.37 11.54 2.58
CA ASN A 92 -11.81 11.49 2.86
C ASN A 92 -12.59 11.03 1.61
N GLU A 93 -13.92 10.98 1.73
CA GLU A 93 -14.87 10.52 0.71
C GLU A 93 -14.80 11.32 -0.62
N THR A 94 -14.33 12.56 -0.56
CA THR A 94 -14.25 13.46 -1.73
C THR A 94 -12.81 13.70 -2.20
N SER A 95 -11.82 13.25 -1.44
CA SER A 95 -10.42 13.64 -1.61
C SER A 95 -9.51 12.43 -1.54
N ILE A 96 -9.00 12.08 -2.73
CA ILE A 96 -8.02 11.01 -2.95
C ILE A 96 -6.80 11.64 -3.61
N PHE A 97 -5.62 11.35 -3.09
CA PHE A 97 -4.37 11.96 -3.54
C PHE A 97 -3.40 10.90 -4.06
N ASN A 98 -2.56 11.29 -5.01
CA ASN A 98 -1.58 10.40 -5.63
C ASN A 98 -0.32 10.34 -4.75
N VAL A 99 0.15 9.13 -4.44
CA VAL A 99 1.50 8.94 -3.88
C VAL A 99 2.48 8.78 -5.04
N ASN A 100 3.22 9.84 -5.30
CA ASN A 100 4.18 9.92 -6.38
C ASN A 100 5.58 9.50 -5.91
N VAL A 101 6.34 8.92 -6.83
CA VAL A 101 7.75 8.64 -6.65
C VAL A 101 8.54 9.62 -7.51
N VAL A 102 9.35 10.45 -6.88
CA VAL A 102 10.11 11.51 -7.56
C VAL A 102 11.61 11.30 -7.38
N ASN A 103 12.38 11.63 -8.41
CA ASN A 103 13.83 11.62 -8.32
C ASN A 103 14.29 12.73 -7.37
N THR A 104 15.23 12.42 -6.49
CA THR A 104 15.95 13.44 -5.73
C THR A 104 17.15 13.94 -6.54
N THR A 105 17.58 15.17 -6.27
CA THR A 105 18.74 15.78 -6.94
C THR A 105 20.06 15.52 -6.21
N THR A 106 19.99 15.01 -4.98
CA THR A 106 21.14 14.78 -4.12
C THR A 106 21.45 13.29 -4.01
N MET A 107 22.70 12.91 -4.26
CA MET A 107 23.16 11.55 -4.04
C MET A 107 23.19 11.25 -2.54
N ALA A 108 22.86 10.01 -2.17
CA ALA A 108 22.90 9.59 -0.78
C ALA A 108 24.27 8.97 -0.44
N PRO A 109 25.06 9.53 0.49
CA PRO A 109 26.25 8.87 1.00
C PRO A 109 25.86 7.71 1.94
N PRO A 110 26.64 6.62 2.01
CA PRO A 110 27.81 6.28 1.18
C PRO A 110 27.43 5.55 -0.12
N THR A 111 26.15 5.45 -0.47
CA THR A 111 25.67 4.61 -1.57
C THR A 111 26.13 5.10 -2.93
N GLY A 112 26.28 6.42 -3.10
CA GLY A 112 26.60 7.02 -4.39
C GLY A 112 25.46 6.90 -5.41
N GLU A 113 24.23 6.71 -4.94
CA GLU A 113 23.03 6.57 -5.77
C GLU A 113 22.05 7.71 -5.52
N PHE A 114 21.18 7.98 -6.50
CA PHE A 114 20.09 8.94 -6.35
C PHE A 114 18.86 8.25 -5.78
N PRO A 115 18.46 8.54 -4.53
CA PRO A 115 17.23 7.97 -3.98
C PRO A 115 15.99 8.50 -4.71
N LEU A 116 14.94 7.68 -4.66
CA LEU A 116 13.60 8.06 -5.07
C LEU A 116 12.80 8.43 -3.82
N GLN A 117 12.15 9.57 -3.83
CA GLN A 117 11.38 10.09 -2.70
C GLN A 117 9.88 9.91 -2.91
N LEU A 118 9.18 9.56 -1.83
CA LEU A 118 7.72 9.48 -1.83
C LEU A 118 7.10 10.84 -1.50
N VAL A 119 6.23 11.33 -2.39
CA VAL A 119 5.57 12.63 -2.28
C VAL A 119 4.09 12.50 -2.61
N VAL A 120 3.22 12.98 -1.74
CA VAL A 120 1.79 13.08 -2.02
C VAL A 120 1.49 14.36 -2.77
N ASP A 121 0.67 14.27 -3.82
CA ASP A 121 0.16 15.42 -4.56
C ASP A 121 -1.23 15.14 -5.15
N ARG A 122 -1.92 16.20 -5.59
CA ARG A 122 -3.21 16.13 -6.29
C ARG A 122 -3.08 15.50 -7.66
N LYS A 123 -1.96 15.72 -8.35
CA LYS A 123 -1.70 15.21 -9.70
C LYS A 123 -0.65 14.10 -9.65
N ARG A 124 -0.80 13.13 -10.55
CA ARG A 124 0.26 12.14 -10.81
C ARG A 124 1.47 12.86 -11.42
N LYS A 125 2.64 12.67 -10.84
CA LYS A 125 3.92 13.26 -11.29
C LYS A 125 5.09 12.34 -10.92
N GLY A 126 6.28 12.69 -11.39
CA GLY A 126 7.48 11.90 -11.14
C GLY A 126 7.59 10.73 -12.11
N VAL A 127 8.08 9.59 -11.61
CA VAL A 127 8.38 8.39 -12.39
C VAL A 127 7.08 7.77 -12.95
N THR A 128 6.97 7.66 -14.28
CA THR A 128 5.70 7.36 -14.98
C THR A 128 5.41 5.86 -15.18
N ASN A 129 6.42 4.99 -15.12
CA ASN A 129 6.29 3.54 -15.37
C ASN A 129 6.57 2.69 -14.13
N GLY A 130 6.40 3.27 -12.94
CA GLY A 130 6.49 2.53 -11.69
C GLY A 130 5.20 1.77 -11.38
N ALA A 131 5.33 0.68 -10.62
CA ALA A 131 4.22 -0.13 -10.16
C ALA A 131 4.31 -0.37 -8.65
N TRP A 132 3.23 -0.04 -7.95
CA TRP A 132 3.02 -0.39 -6.56
C TRP A 132 2.31 -1.72 -6.44
N ARG A 133 2.75 -2.57 -5.52
CA ARG A 133 2.10 -3.85 -5.21
C ARG A 133 2.27 -4.24 -3.75
N TRP A 134 1.37 -5.09 -3.29
CA TRP A 134 1.53 -5.80 -2.02
C TRP A 134 2.23 -7.15 -2.27
N MET A 135 3.32 -7.40 -1.57
CA MET A 135 4.01 -8.68 -1.50
C MET A 135 3.75 -9.30 -0.12
N GLY A 136 2.70 -10.11 -0.03
CA GLY A 136 2.15 -10.50 1.27
C GLY A 136 1.58 -9.27 1.97
N THR A 137 2.10 -8.96 3.16
CA THR A 137 1.75 -7.71 3.88
C THR A 137 2.62 -6.53 3.48
N MET A 138 3.75 -6.74 2.80
CA MET A 138 4.76 -5.71 2.57
C MET A 138 4.47 -4.90 1.30
N LEU A 139 4.59 -3.57 1.38
CA LEU A 139 4.48 -2.69 0.24
C LEU A 139 5.78 -2.74 -0.57
N ASP A 140 5.68 -2.98 -1.87
CA ASP A 140 6.80 -2.99 -2.79
C ASP A 140 6.56 -2.01 -3.94
N TYR A 141 7.64 -1.39 -4.40
CA TYR A 141 7.65 -0.54 -5.58
C TYR A 141 8.63 -1.09 -6.61
N GLU A 142 8.12 -1.37 -7.80
CA GLU A 142 8.89 -1.84 -8.94
C GLU A 142 8.97 -0.76 -10.02
N PHE A 143 10.13 -0.60 -10.63
CA PHE A 143 10.33 0.25 -11.80
C PHE A 143 11.20 -0.47 -12.82
N GLU A 144 10.69 -0.65 -14.05
CA GLU A 144 11.40 -1.30 -15.16
C GLU A 144 11.99 -2.67 -14.79
N GLY A 145 11.23 -3.49 -14.06
CA GLY A 145 11.68 -4.82 -13.61
C GLY A 145 12.66 -4.80 -12.44
N ARG A 146 12.96 -3.63 -11.87
CA ARG A 146 13.86 -3.46 -10.72
C ARG A 146 13.07 -3.08 -9.48
N ASN A 147 13.43 -3.68 -8.36
CA ASN A 147 12.95 -3.34 -7.03
C ASN A 147 14.06 -3.63 -6.02
N ASN A 148 13.84 -3.23 -4.78
CA ASN A 148 14.73 -3.55 -3.65
C ASN A 148 14.03 -4.44 -2.61
N GLY A 149 12.95 -5.13 -2.99
CA GLY A 149 12.18 -6.00 -2.09
C GLY A 149 11.43 -5.24 -0.99
N GLY A 150 10.80 -4.11 -1.29
CA GLY A 150 9.97 -3.37 -0.32
C GLY A 150 10.75 -2.68 0.81
N VAL A 151 12.01 -2.32 0.56
CA VAL A 151 12.85 -1.63 1.55
C VAL A 151 12.77 -0.12 1.35
N TYR A 152 12.58 0.62 2.42
CA TYR A 152 12.55 2.08 2.44
C TYR A 152 13.55 2.61 3.48
N TYR A 153 13.88 3.87 3.35
CA TYR A 153 14.82 4.57 4.22
C TYR A 153 14.15 5.82 4.75
N HIS A 154 13.97 5.86 6.06
CA HIS A 154 13.44 7.02 6.76
C HIS A 154 14.60 7.89 7.21
N CYS A 155 14.79 9.01 6.51
CA CYS A 155 15.96 9.87 6.58
C CYS A 155 15.64 11.23 7.19
N SER A 156 16.57 11.76 7.97
CA SER A 156 16.52 13.16 8.38
C SER A 156 16.99 14.06 7.24
N SER A 157 16.26 15.13 6.97
CA SER A 157 16.63 16.18 6.02
C SER A 157 17.33 17.31 6.76
N GLU A 158 18.24 18.03 6.09
CA GLU A 158 18.98 19.16 6.66
C GLU A 158 18.07 20.26 7.25
N GLY A 159 16.87 20.43 6.68
CA GLY A 159 15.85 21.37 7.18
C GLY A 159 15.07 20.88 8.41
N GLY A 160 15.55 19.84 9.12
CA GLY A 160 14.86 19.24 10.27
C GLY A 160 13.64 18.38 9.90
N GLY A 161 13.35 18.26 8.60
CA GLY A 161 12.30 17.42 8.09
C GLY A 161 12.66 15.94 8.09
N ARG A 162 11.68 15.07 7.87
CA ARG A 162 11.91 13.65 7.65
C ARG A 162 11.21 13.22 6.38
N ASN A 163 11.95 12.44 5.59
CA ASN A 163 11.50 12.00 4.28
C ASN A 163 11.67 10.48 4.20
N LEU A 164 10.71 9.85 3.54
CA LEU A 164 10.80 8.45 3.17
C LEU A 164 11.31 8.33 1.73
N VAL A 165 12.42 7.63 1.57
CA VAL A 165 13.05 7.38 0.27
C VAL A 165 13.24 5.89 0.03
N LEU A 166 13.45 5.51 -1.24
CA LEU A 166 13.77 4.15 -1.65
C LEU A 166 14.85 4.16 -2.74
N PHE A 167 15.46 3.00 -2.97
CA PHE A 167 16.38 2.77 -4.09
C PHE A 167 15.86 1.58 -4.89
N LEU A 168 16.15 1.52 -6.19
CA LEU A 168 15.70 0.41 -7.05
C LEU A 168 16.61 -0.84 -6.99
N LYS A 169 17.60 -0.83 -6.10
CA LYS A 169 18.51 -1.94 -5.83
C LYS A 169 18.88 -1.95 -4.35
N GLY A 170 19.38 -3.08 -3.87
CA GLY A 170 19.97 -3.18 -2.53
C GLY A 170 21.19 -2.25 -2.42
N VAL A 171 21.21 -1.41 -1.39
CA VAL A 171 22.29 -0.48 -1.07
C VAL A 171 22.56 -0.52 0.45
N PRO A 172 23.77 -0.18 0.92
CA PRO A 172 23.97 0.04 2.35
C PRO A 172 23.07 1.18 2.85
N THR A 173 22.71 1.15 4.14
CA THR A 173 21.89 2.20 4.75
C THR A 173 22.59 3.56 4.62
N PRO A 174 21.94 4.58 4.03
CA PRO A 174 22.53 5.89 3.91
C PRO A 174 22.72 6.59 5.25
N ASP A 175 23.60 7.58 5.28
CA ASP A 175 23.87 8.39 6.48
C ASP A 175 22.59 9.10 6.95
N ASN A 176 22.39 9.16 8.27
CA ASN A 176 21.21 9.76 8.92
C ASN A 176 19.85 9.14 8.51
N CYS A 177 19.88 7.90 8.02
CA CYS A 177 18.68 7.14 7.68
C CYS A 177 18.52 5.89 8.55
N SER A 178 17.28 5.46 8.70
CA SER A 178 16.92 4.17 9.27
C SER A 178 16.22 3.31 8.23
N LEU A 179 16.59 2.04 8.16
CA LEU A 179 15.93 1.07 7.28
C LEU A 179 14.54 0.74 7.84
N VAL A 180 13.53 0.82 6.97
CA VAL A 180 12.15 0.46 7.30
C VAL A 180 11.49 -0.35 6.18
N THR A 181 10.58 -1.22 6.56
CA THR A 181 9.63 -1.87 5.67
C THR A 181 8.22 -1.36 5.97
N LEU A 182 7.38 -1.29 4.96
CA LEU A 182 6.02 -0.80 5.07
C LEU A 182 5.04 -1.97 4.92
N HIS A 183 4.08 -2.08 5.82
CA HIS A 183 3.18 -3.21 5.91
C HIS A 183 1.71 -2.82 6.02
N SER A 184 0.83 -3.58 5.39
CA SER A 184 -0.60 -3.61 5.67
C SER A 184 -0.98 -4.98 6.22
N PHE A 185 -1.74 -5.01 7.32
CA PHE A 185 -2.25 -6.23 7.94
C PHE A 185 -3.73 -6.46 7.69
N MET A 186 -4.38 -5.61 6.88
CA MET A 186 -5.75 -5.89 6.46
C MET A 186 -5.77 -6.97 5.38
N PRO A 187 -6.75 -7.89 5.41
CA PRO A 187 -6.86 -8.93 4.40
C PRO A 187 -7.09 -8.30 3.02
N ASN A 188 -6.19 -8.56 2.07
CA ASN A 188 -6.46 -8.32 0.65
C ASN A 188 -7.33 -9.48 0.16
N THR A 189 -8.65 -9.38 0.32
CA THR A 189 -9.61 -10.34 -0.25
C THR A 189 -9.93 -10.02 -1.70
#